data_AF-A0A7Y5NDH4-F1
#
_entry.id   AF-A0A7Y5NDH4-F1
#
_cell.length_a   1.000
_cell.length_b   1.000
_cell.length_c   1.000
_cell.angle_alpha   90.00
_cell.angle_beta   90.00
_cell.angle_gamma   90.00
#
_symmetry.space_group_name_H-M   'P 1'
#
loop_
_entity.id
_entity.type
_entity.pdbx_description
1 polymer ?
#
loop_
_entity_poly.entity_id
_entity_poly.type
_entity_poly.pdbx_seq_one_letter_code
_entity_poly.pdbx_strand_id
1 'polypeptide(L)' 'MPRTLVTGGAGFLGSHLCEYLLQHGHEVIAMGSKIKKEAAPNNA' A
#
# COMPACT_ATOMS: atom_id res chain seq x y z
N MET A 1 -4.49 4.62 -21.51
CA MET A 1 -3.68 4.23 -20.32
C MET A 1 -4.30 4.91 -19.11
N PRO A 2 -5.00 4.19 -18.21
CA PRO A 2 -5.64 4.79 -17.03
C PRO A 2 -4.61 5.17 -15.96
N ARG A 3 -4.85 6.25 -15.21
CA ARG A 3 -4.08 6.62 -14.00
C ARG A 3 -4.85 6.20 -12.75
N THR A 4 -4.22 5.47 -11.84
CA THR A 4 -4.88 4.89 -10.67
C THR A 4 -4.12 5.21 -9.37
N LEU A 5 -4.82 5.78 -8.39
CA LEU A 5 -4.32 5.99 -7.03
C LEU A 5 -4.72 4.80 -6.15
N VAL A 6 -3.74 4.13 -5.54
CA VAL A 6 -3.97 3.03 -4.61
C VAL A 6 -3.59 3.47 -3.19
N THR A 7 -4.60 3.68 -2.34
CA THR A 7 -4.39 3.91 -0.90
C THR A 7 -4.08 2.59 -0.20
N GLY A 8 -3.09 2.57 0.70
CA GLY A 8 -2.59 1.35 1.34
C GLY A 8 -1.69 0.50 0.42
N GLY A 9 -1.16 1.07 -0.66
CA GLY A 9 -0.37 0.32 -1.67
C GLY A 9 0.90 -0.36 -1.16
N ALA A 10 1.40 0.04 0.02
CA ALA A 10 2.56 -0.60 0.68
C ALA A 10 2.19 -1.76 1.63
N GLY A 11 0.89 -2.09 1.76
CA GLY A 11 0.39 -3.23 2.54
C GLY A 11 0.28 -4.52 1.72
N PHE A 12 -0.02 -5.65 2.39
CA PHE A 12 -0.04 -6.98 1.75
C PHE A 12 -0.94 -7.05 0.51
N LEU A 13 -2.21 -6.66 0.63
CA LEU A 13 -3.13 -6.67 -0.53
C LEU A 13 -2.83 -5.52 -1.50
N GLY A 14 -2.46 -4.36 -0.96
CA GLY A 14 -2.19 -3.16 -1.76
C GLY A 14 -1.04 -3.36 -2.75
N SER A 15 0.02 -4.06 -2.35
CA SER A 15 1.17 -4.31 -3.23
C SER A 15 0.81 -5.24 -4.38
N HIS A 16 0.05 -6.30 -4.12
CA HIS A 16 -0.41 -7.25 -5.15
C HIS A 16 -1.39 -6.60 -6.12
N LEU A 17 -2.27 -5.71 -5.63
CA LEU A 17 -3.16 -4.93 -6.49
C LEU A 17 -2.38 -3.96 -7.40
N CYS A 18 -1.34 -3.31 -6.88
CA CYS A 18 -0.48 -2.44 -7.70
C CYS A 18 0.18 -3.23 -8.83
N GLU A 19 0.73 -4.41 -8.54
CA GLU A 19 1.34 -5.32 -9.54
C GLU A 19 0.32 -5.71 -10.63
N TYR A 20 -0.88 -6.14 -10.21
CA TYR A 20 -1.96 -6.51 -11.11
C TYR A 20 -2.34 -5.34 -12.04
N LEU A 21 -2.53 -4.13 -11.51
CA LEU A 21 -2.91 -2.96 -12.30
C LEU A 21 -1.83 -2.56 -13.31
N LEU A 22 -0.54 -2.62 -12.92
CA LEU A 22 0.58 -2.37 -13.82
C LEU A 22 0.58 -3.36 -15.00
N GLN A 23 0.36 -4.65 -14.74
CA GLN A 23 0.25 -5.69 -15.78
C GLN A 23 -0.91 -5.46 -16.75
N HIS A 24 -1.95 -4.73 -16.33
CA HIS A 24 -3.11 -4.38 -17.15
C HIS A 24 -3.00 -2.98 -17.79
N GLY A 25 -1.81 -2.38 -17.78
CA GLY A 25 -1.53 -1.13 -18.48
C GLY A 25 -1.99 0.14 -17.76
N HIS A 26 -2.15 0.07 -16.44
CA HIS A 26 -2.37 1.26 -15.62
C HIS A 26 -1.06 1.95 -15.27
N GLU A 27 -1.09 3.27 -15.17
CA GLU A 27 -0.08 4.05 -14.46
C GLU A 27 -0.52 4.18 -13.00
N VAL A 28 0.23 3.56 -12.08
CA VAL A 28 -0.18 3.41 -10.67
C VAL A 28 0.60 4.36 -9.76
N ILE A 29 -0.11 5.07 -8.90
CA ILE A 29 0.45 5.85 -7.79
C ILE A 29 0.04 5.18 -6.49
N ALA A 30 1.00 4.66 -5.73
CA ALA A 30 0.75 4.06 -4.42
C ALA A 30 0.90 5.10 -3.30
N MET A 31 -0.09 5.20 -2.42
CA MET A 31 -0.07 6.08 -1.25
C MET A 31 -0.34 5.25 0.00
N GLY A 32 0.41 5.46 1.08
CA GLY A 32 0.11 4.80 2.35
C GLY A 32 1.00 5.24 3.50
N SER A 33 0.44 5.22 4.71
CA SER A 33 1.18 5.32 5.95
C SER A 33 1.33 3.91 6.54
N LYS A 34 2.55 3.49 6.87
CA LYS A 34 2.74 2.29 7.69
C LYS A 34 2.52 2.68 9.14
N ILE A 35 1.35 2.38 9.68
CA ILE A 35 1.10 2.50 11.13
C ILE A 35 1.73 1.27 11.79
N LYS A 36 2.94 1.42 12.34
CA LYS A 36 3.48 0.42 13.26
C LYS A 36 2.80 0.60 14.61
N LYS A 37 2.27 -0.48 15.17
CA LYS A 37 1.88 -0.49 16.58
C LYS A 37 3.18 -0.49 17.37
N GLU A 38 3.58 0.67 17.88
CA GLU A 38 4.64 0.73 18.89
C GLU A 38 4.13 -0.05 20.11
N ALA A 39 4.88 -1.05 20.55
CA ALA A 39 4.55 -1.73 21.79
C ALA A 39 4.64 -0.67 22.88
N ALA A 40 3.53 -0.41 23.58
CA ALA A 40 3.55 0.44 24.76
C ALA A 40 4.67 -0.08 25.68
N PRO A 41 5.53 0.81 26.24
CA PRO A 41 6.53 0.38 27.19
C PRO A 41 5.81 -0.38 28.29
N ASN A 42 6.20 -1.63 28.48
CA ASN A 42 5.79 -2.45 29.59
C ASN A 42 6.19 -1.71 30.87
N ASN A 43 5.20 -1.16 31.58
CA ASN A 43 5.41 -0.71 32.95
C ASN A 43 5.50 -1.94 33.84
N ALA A 44 6.73 -2.44 34.00
CA ALA A 44 7.08 -3.39 35.04
C ALA A 44 6.77 -2.81 36.43
#